data_AF-A0A250IWI7-F1
#
_entry.id   AF-A0A250IWI7-F1
#
_cell.length_a   1.000
_cell.length_b   1.000
_cell.length_c   1.000
_cell.angle_alpha   90.00
_cell.angle_beta   90.00
_cell.angle_gamma   90.00
#
_symmetry.space_group_name_H-M   'P 1'
#
loop_
_entity.id
_entity.type
_entity.pdbx_description
1 polymer ?
#
loop_
_entity_poly.entity_id
_entity_poly.type
_entity_poly.pdbx_seq_one_letter_code
_entity_poly.pdbx_strand_id
1 'polypeptide(L)' 'MQAKSGLGTLVVRPEDLALGETGTPLVLSARLFLGHTAEYRFPVGDAFLRVIGPALEGVRAGQTLRVRVREATVFDAGA' A
#
# COMPACT_ATOMS: atom_id res chain seq x y z
N MET A 1 -1.97 -8.40 23.34
CA MET A 1 -0.91 -9.23 22.73
C MET A 1 0.37 -8.42 22.77
N GLN A 2 1.44 -8.92 23.39
CA GLN A 2 2.73 -8.21 23.41
C GLN A 2 3.40 -8.44 22.04
N ALA A 3 3.65 -7.36 21.30
CA ALA A 3 4.29 -7.46 19.99
C ALA A 3 5.72 -7.99 20.16
N LYS A 4 6.02 -9.16 19.59
CA LYS A 4 7.39 -9.66 19.52
C LYS A 4 8.18 -8.79 18.54
N SER A 5 9.33 -8.30 18.97
CA SER A 5 10.25 -7.54 18.12
C SER A 5 11.12 -8.50 17.33
N GLY A 6 11.30 -8.25 16.02
CA GLY A 6 12.11 -9.10 15.15
C GLY A 6 11.86 -8.83 13.67
N LEU A 7 12.61 -9.53 12.81
CA LEU A 7 12.34 -9.53 11.37
C LEU A 7 11.09 -10.36 11.08
N GLY A 8 10.23 -9.85 10.20
CA GLY A 8 9.04 -10.54 9.76
C GLY A 8 8.61 -10.09 8.37
N THR A 9 7.84 -10.93 7.71
CA THR A 9 7.25 -10.66 6.39
C THR A 9 5.81 -10.22 6.58
N LEU A 10 5.50 -9.01 6.09
CA LEU A 10 4.15 -8.48 6.02
C LEU A 10 3.54 -8.85 4.66
N VAL A 11 2.50 -9.67 4.66
CA VAL A 11 1.73 -10.00 3.46
C VAL A 11 0.41 -9.23 3.50
N VAL A 12 0.17 -8.44 2.46
CA VAL A 12 -0.99 -7.55 2.35
C VAL A 12 -1.61 -7.73 0.98
N ARG A 13 -2.95 -7.81 0.92
CA ARG A 13 -3.66 -7.81 -0.36
C ARG A 13 -3.94 -6.38 -0.81
N PRO A 14 -4.03 -6.10 -2.12
CA PRO A 14 -4.30 -4.76 -2.61
C PRO A 14 -5.57 -4.11 -2.05
N GLU A 15 -6.62 -4.88 -1.80
CA GLU A 15 -7.89 -4.46 -1.19
C GLU A 15 -7.79 -4.06 0.29
N ASP A 16 -6.73 -4.52 0.97
CA ASP A 16 -6.46 -4.22 2.38
C ASP A 16 -5.62 -2.94 2.55
N LEU A 17 -5.27 -2.29 1.45
CA LEU A 17 -4.58 -1.00 1.45
C LEU A 17 -5.55 0.14 1.15
N ALA A 18 -5.26 1.33 1.67
CA ALA A 18 -6.05 2.52 1.43
C ALA A 18 -5.20 3.77 1.26
N LEU A 19 -5.71 4.70 0.45
CA LEU A 19 -5.24 6.07 0.40
C LEU A 19 -6.05 6.91 1.38
N GLY A 20 -5.40 7.87 2.05
CA GLY A 20 -6.11 8.80 2.95
C GLY A 20 -5.19 9.87 3.53
N GLU A 21 -5.64 10.50 4.63
CA GLU A 21 -4.89 11.54 5.33
C GLU A 21 -3.84 10.97 6.31
N THR A 22 -3.95 9.68 6.64
CA THR A 22 -3.08 8.97 7.58
C THR A 22 -2.41 7.78 6.90
N GLY A 23 -1.28 7.33 7.45
CA GLY A 23 -0.48 6.24 6.88
C GLY A 23 0.92 6.68 6.46
N THR A 24 1.63 5.75 5.82
CA THR A 24 3.01 5.93 5.37
C THR A 24 3.04 6.79 4.11
N PRO A 25 3.79 7.91 4.08
CA PRO A 25 3.94 8.71 2.86
C PRO A 25 4.79 7.95 1.84
N LEU A 26 4.21 7.64 0.68
CA LEU A 26 4.88 6.94 -0.41
C LEU A 26 4.70 7.70 -1.72
N VAL A 27 5.75 7.71 -2.54
CA VAL A 27 5.72 8.33 -3.87
C VAL A 27 5.01 7.40 -4.85
N LEU A 28 3.95 7.89 -5.48
CA LEU A 28 3.21 7.16 -6.50
C LEU A 28 4.08 7.01 -7.76
N SER A 29 4.36 5.77 -8.19
CA SER A 29 5.09 5.55 -9.44
C SER A 29 4.18 5.48 -10.65
N ALA A 30 3.00 4.88 -10.50
CA ALA A 30 2.05 4.68 -11.60
C ALA A 30 0.61 4.65 -11.10
N ARG A 31 -0.30 5.10 -11.96
CA ARG A 31 -1.75 5.03 -11.79
C ARG A 31 -2.35 4.39 -13.03
N LEU A 32 -3.10 3.31 -12.85
CA LEU A 32 -3.80 2.62 -13.92
C LEU A 32 -5.31 2.74 -13.69
N PHE A 33 -6.06 3.09 -14.72
CA PHE A 33 -7.51 3.16 -14.66
C PHE A 33 -8.12 1.79 -15.02
N LEU A 34 -9.00 1.27 -14.18
CA LEU A 34 -9.63 -0.04 -14.29
C LEU A 34 -11.16 0.09 -14.48
N GLY A 35 -11.59 1.07 -15.27
CA GLY A 35 -13.00 1.32 -15.62
C GLY A 35 -13.78 2.08 -14.55
N HIS A 36 -13.96 1.51 -13.36
CA HIS A 36 -14.68 2.15 -12.25
C HIS A 36 -13.80 2.40 -11.01
N THR A 37 -12.60 1.83 -11.00
CA THR A 37 -11.57 2.00 -9.97
C THR A 37 -10.24 2.39 -10.61
N ALA A 38 -9.26 2.69 -9.78
CA ALA A 38 -7.88 2.86 -10.18
C ALA A 38 -6.97 2.00 -9.29
N GLU A 39 -5.90 1.50 -9.91
CA GLU A 39 -4.78 0.91 -9.23
C GLU A 39 -3.66 1.94 -9.10
N TYR A 40 -3.18 2.12 -7.87
CA TYR A 40 -2.07 3.01 -7.53
C TYR A 40 -0.87 2.16 -7.10
N ARG A 41 0.28 2.37 -7.74
CA ARG A 41 1.50 1.60 -7.48
C ARG A 41 2.53 2.44 -6.72
N PHE A 42 3.02 1.89 -5.62
CA PHE A 42 4.02 2.52 -4.76
C PHE A 42 5.22 1.59 -4.62
N PRO A 43 6.42 1.98 -5.08
CA PRO A 43 7.62 1.17 -4.91
C PRO A 43 8.00 1.10 -3.43
N VAL A 44 8.32 -0.09 -2.94
CA VAL A 44 8.81 -0.36 -1.58
C VAL A 44 9.92 -1.40 -1.68
N GLY A 45 11.17 -0.97 -1.59
CA GLY A 45 12.32 -1.84 -1.83
C GLY A 45 12.33 -2.34 -3.28
N ASP A 46 12.32 -3.66 -3.44
CA ASP A 46 12.25 -4.39 -4.72
C ASP A 46 10.81 -4.76 -5.14
N ALA A 47 9.81 -4.40 -4.33
CA ALA A 47 8.40 -4.71 -4.55
C ALA A 47 7.55 -3.46 -4.83
N PHE A 48 6.28 -3.69 -5.17
CA PHE A 48 5.28 -2.64 -5.27
C PHE A 48 4.09 -2.93 -4.35
N LEU A 49 3.71 -1.95 -3.54
CA LEU A 49 2.37 -1.92 -2.94
C LEU A 49 1.38 -1.44 -4.01
N ARG A 50 0.28 -2.18 -4.16
CA ARG A 50 -0.80 -1.88 -5.08
C ARG A 50 -2.03 -1.52 -4.27
N VAL A 51 -2.55 -0.32 -4.44
CA VAL A 51 -3.79 0.10 -3.78
C VAL A 51 -4.90 0.13 -4.82
N ILE A 52 -6.00 -0.57 -4.57
CA ILE A 52 -7.20 -0.50 -5.41
C ILE A 52 -8.22 0.40 -4.73
N GLY A 53 -8.69 1.43 -5.45
CA GLY A 53 -9.64 2.38 -4.88
C GLY A 53 -10.34 3.23 -5.94
N PRO A 54 -11.15 4.22 -5.53
CA PRO A 54 -11.77 5.15 -6.46
C PRO A 54 -10.72 5.89 -7.28
N ALA A 55 -11.07 6.27 -8.51
CA ALA A 55 -10.23 7.12 -9.34
C ALA A 55 -10.21 8.54 -8.79
N LEU A 56 -9.12 8.95 -8.17
CA LEU A 56 -8.95 10.27 -7.57
C LEU A 56 -8.59 11.30 -8.64
N GLU A 57 -9.27 12.43 -8.66
CA GLU A 57 -8.95 13.52 -9.57
C GLU A 57 -7.61 14.18 -9.19
N GLY A 58 -6.89 14.71 -10.20
CA GLY A 58 -5.62 15.41 -9.97
C GLY A 58 -4.42 14.53 -9.58
N VAL A 59 -4.63 13.23 -9.29
CA VAL A 59 -3.56 12.32 -8.89
C VAL A 59 -2.70 11.89 -10.08
N ARG A 60 -1.39 12.12 -9.99
CA ARG A 60 -0.38 11.82 -11.02
C ARG A 60 0.88 11.17 -10.41
N ALA A 61 1.61 10.41 -11.23
CA ALA A 61 2.90 9.85 -10.84
C ALA A 61 3.87 10.95 -10.35
N GLY A 62 4.71 10.60 -9.37
CA GLY A 62 5.61 11.52 -8.68
C GLY A 62 5.00 12.21 -7.45
N GLN A 63 3.68 12.18 -7.28
CA GLN A 63 3.04 12.72 -6.07
C GLN A 63 3.24 11.79 -4.87
N THR A 64 3.37 12.38 -3.68
CA THR A 64 3.36 11.63 -2.42
C THR A 64 1.93 11.48 -1.92
N LEU A 65 1.51 10.24 -1.69
CA LEU A 65 0.22 9.91 -1.09
C LEU A 65 0.46 9.12 0.19
N ARG A 66 -0.48 9.17 1.15
CA ARG A 66 -0.37 8.37 2.36
C ARG A 66 -1.11 7.05 2.18
N VAL A 67 -0.37 5.96 2.35
CA VAL A 67 -0.85 4.59 2.22
C VAL A 67 -1.00 3.99 3.61
N ARG A 68 -2.20 3.49 3.90
CA ARG A 68 -2.52 2.82 5.16
C ARG A 68 -2.81 1.34 4.91
N VAL A 69 -2.19 0.48 5.70
CA VAL A 69 -2.55 -0.94 5.81
C VAL A 69 -3.75 -1.05 6.75
N ARG A 70 -4.85 -1.64 6.28
CA ARG A 70 -6.05 -1.94 7.07
C ARG A 70 -5.92 -3.30 7.72
N GLU A 71 -5.55 -4.30 6.93
CA GLU A 71 -5.39 -5.70 7.33
C GLU A 71 -4.07 -6.23 6.76
N ALA A 72 -3.43 -7.15 7.49
CA ALA A 72 -2.20 -7.80 7.06
C ALA A 72 -2.03 -9.15 7.74
N THR A 73 -1.41 -10.10 7.04
CA THR A 73 -0.86 -11.31 7.65
C THR A 73 0.63 -11.10 7.92
N VAL A 74 1.06 -11.39 9.14
CA VAL A 74 2.47 -11.28 9.54
C VAL A 74 3.04 -12.68 9.71
N PHE A 75 4.16 -12.95 9.05
CA PHE A 75 4.94 -14.17 9.21
C PHE A 75 6.26 -13.83 9.90
N ASP A 76 6.53 -14.48 11.03
CA ASP A 76 7.81 -14.33 11.72
C ASP A 76 8.92 -15.04 10.92
N ALA A 77 10.13 -14.47 10.88
CA ALA A 77 11.26 -15.04 10.13
C ALA A 77 11.79 -16.41 10.66
N GLY A 78 11.14 -17.00 11.67
CA GLY A 78 11.53 -18.25 12.32
C GLY A 78 10.38 -19.21 12.64
N ALA A 79 9.25 -19.10 11.93
CA ALA A 79 8.10 -20.01 12.05
C ALA A 79 8.08 -21.08 10.97
#